data_AF-A0A4Z0BG24-F1
#
_entry.id   AF-A0A4Z0BG24-F1
#
_cell.length_a   1.000
_cell.length_b   1.000
_cell.length_c   1.000
_cell.angle_alpha   90.00
_cell.angle_beta   90.00
_cell.angle_gamma   90.00
#
_symmetry.space_group_name_H-M   'P 1'
#
loop_
_entity.id
_entity.type
_entity.pdbx_description
1 polymer ?
#
loop_
_entity_poly.entity_id
_entity_poly.type
_entity_poly.pdbx_seq_one_letter_code
_entity_poly.pdbx_strand_id
1 'polypeptide(L)'
;MNSADILWFKTQFAPAMRAAVAGTPLTADFLTAIACQETGSIWARLRRDGLAPALIASLCVGDTLDDDRGRKAFPRNYFLDREWATFEGSLRCCVDELRRALDRLGFATRVALTDLELAAVGIAYNTGGYNPAKGLKQGYFDGQRHCGEAVFDYLRAAHSAG
;
A
#
# COMPACT_ATOMS: atom_id res chain seq x y z
N MET A 1 -9.95 6.48 10.43
CA MET A 1 -8.50 6.75 10.44
C MET A 1 -8.31 8.24 10.68
N ASN A 2 -7.49 8.64 11.65
CA ASN A 2 -7.14 10.04 11.89
C ASN A 2 -5.62 10.27 11.78
N SER A 3 -5.18 11.53 11.87
CA SER A 3 -3.75 11.89 11.75
C SER A 3 -2.87 11.19 12.81
N ALA A 4 -3.37 10.98 14.03
CA ALA A 4 -2.62 10.28 15.07
C ALA A 4 -2.42 8.79 14.76
N ASP A 5 -3.39 8.16 14.11
CA ASP A 5 -3.25 6.78 13.64
C ASP A 5 -2.15 6.67 12.57
N ILE A 6 -2.14 7.61 11.62
CA ILE A 6 -1.14 7.66 10.53
C ILE A 6 0.26 7.92 11.08
N LEU A 7 0.40 8.91 11.98
CA LEU A 7 1.66 9.22 12.65
C LEU A 7 2.19 8.01 13.43
N TRP A 8 1.32 7.31 14.16
CA TRP A 8 1.70 6.09 14.86
C TRP A 8 2.24 5.04 13.89
N PHE A 9 1.54 4.78 12.78
CA PHE A 9 1.98 3.81 11.78
C PHE A 9 3.36 4.17 11.20
N LYS A 10 3.55 5.44 10.83
CA LYS A 10 4.84 5.95 10.33
C LYS A 10 5.95 5.78 11.37
N THR A 11 5.67 6.05 12.64
CA THR A 11 6.65 5.88 13.73
C THR A 11 7.12 4.43 13.84
N GLN A 12 6.22 3.46 13.68
CA GLN A 12 6.57 2.03 13.80
C GLN A 12 7.29 1.50 12.54
N PHE A 13 6.81 1.87 11.35
CA PHE A 13 7.11 1.11 10.14
C PHE A 13 7.89 1.89 9.07
N ALA A 14 7.95 3.23 9.15
CA ALA A 14 8.60 4.03 8.12
C ALA A 14 10.10 3.73 7.89
N PRO A 15 10.91 3.36 8.91
CA PRO A 15 12.30 2.96 8.67
C PRO A 15 12.42 1.77 7.69
N ALA A 16 11.64 0.71 7.92
CA ALA A 16 11.63 -0.47 7.05
C ALA A 16 11.05 -0.14 5.66
N MET A 17 9.98 0.66 5.61
CA MET A 17 9.39 1.12 4.34
C MET A 17 10.38 1.91 3.49
N ARG A 18 11.10 2.87 4.09
CA ARG A 18 12.14 3.67 3.41
C ARG A 18 13.26 2.79 2.86
N ALA A 19 13.70 1.79 3.62
CA ALA A 19 14.70 0.84 3.15
C ALA A 19 14.20 0.02 1.95
N ALA A 20 12.95 -0.46 1.99
CA ALA A 20 12.38 -1.29 0.93
C ALA A 20 12.18 -0.56 -0.40
N VAL A 21 11.87 0.74 -0.35
CA VAL A 21 11.64 1.57 -1.55
C VAL A 21 12.86 2.35 -2.02
N ALA A 22 14.01 2.18 -1.37
CA ALA A 22 15.25 2.84 -1.77
C ALA A 22 15.58 2.60 -3.26
N GLY A 23 15.92 3.67 -3.97
CA GLY A 23 16.21 3.62 -5.41
C GLY A 23 14.98 3.54 -6.32
N THR A 24 13.77 3.69 -5.76
CA THR A 24 12.52 3.79 -6.53
C THR A 24 11.88 5.17 -6.30
N PRO A 25 10.95 5.61 -7.16
CA PRO A 25 10.18 6.83 -6.90
C PRO A 25 9.09 6.67 -5.82
N LEU A 26 8.91 5.48 -5.25
CA LEU A 26 7.93 5.23 -4.19
C LEU A 26 8.41 5.84 -2.88
N THR A 27 7.47 6.29 -2.05
CA THR A 27 7.78 6.95 -0.76
C THR A 27 7.15 6.20 0.40
N ALA A 28 7.69 6.41 1.60
CA ALA A 28 7.07 5.88 2.82
C ALA A 28 5.66 6.45 3.06
N ASP A 29 5.39 7.68 2.64
CA ASP A 29 4.05 8.28 2.73
C ASP A 29 3.07 7.60 1.77
N PHE A 30 3.52 7.25 0.57
CA PHE A 30 2.72 6.45 -0.36
C PHE A 30 2.45 5.03 0.14
N LEU A 31 3.46 4.35 0.69
CA LEU A 31 3.24 3.05 1.35
C LEU A 31 2.30 3.16 2.55
N THR A 32 2.37 4.25 3.32
CA THR A 32 1.43 4.54 4.40
C THR A 32 0.00 4.71 3.87
N ALA A 33 -0.17 5.36 2.71
CA ALA A 33 -1.47 5.51 2.07
C ALA A 33 -2.08 4.17 1.66
N ILE A 34 -1.27 3.28 1.06
CA ILE A 34 -1.68 1.90 0.73
C ILE A 34 -2.07 1.16 2.01
N ALA A 35 -1.26 1.19 3.07
CA ALA A 35 -1.57 0.53 4.34
C ALA A 35 -2.85 1.07 5.00
N CYS A 36 -3.14 2.37 4.86
CA CYS A 36 -4.39 2.98 5.32
C CYS A 36 -5.60 2.48 4.55
N GLN A 37 -5.46 2.33 3.23
CA GLN A 37 -6.55 1.85 2.37
C GLN A 37 -6.86 0.37 2.61
N GLU A 38 -5.83 -0.48 2.69
CA GLU A 38 -6.00 -1.94 2.74
C GLU A 38 -6.52 -2.43 4.10
N THR A 39 -5.90 -1.98 5.20
CA THR A 39 -6.20 -2.52 6.54
C THR A 39 -6.31 -1.45 7.62
N GLY A 40 -6.40 -0.19 7.21
CA GLY A 40 -6.46 0.99 8.07
C GLY A 40 -7.39 0.87 9.28
N SER A 41 -8.65 0.60 8.99
CA SER A 41 -9.70 0.52 10.02
C SER A 41 -9.40 -0.54 11.09
N ILE A 42 -8.69 -1.61 10.71
CA ILE A 42 -8.34 -2.73 11.58
C ILE A 42 -7.20 -2.32 12.50
N TRP A 43 -6.02 -1.98 11.97
CA TRP A 43 -4.86 -1.68 12.82
C TRP A 43 -5.06 -0.42 13.66
N ALA A 44 -5.84 0.56 13.19
CA ALA A 44 -6.17 1.74 13.98
C ALA A 44 -6.93 1.37 15.27
N ARG A 45 -7.82 0.37 15.20
CA ARG A 45 -8.51 -0.16 16.38
C ARG A 45 -7.53 -0.94 17.26
N LEU A 46 -6.81 -1.91 16.69
CA LEU A 46 -5.91 -2.79 17.44
C LEU A 46 -4.81 -2.04 18.20
N ARG A 47 -4.27 -0.94 17.63
CA ARG A 47 -3.29 -0.11 18.34
C ARG A 47 -3.88 0.60 19.57
N ARG A 48 -5.16 0.97 19.52
CA ARG A 48 -5.86 1.65 20.63
C ARG A 48 -6.19 0.66 21.74
N ASP A 49 -6.38 -0.60 21.37
CA ASP A 49 -6.53 -1.73 22.29
C ASP A 49 -5.16 -2.17 22.88
N GLY A 50 -4.05 -1.50 22.52
CA GLY A 50 -2.73 -1.70 23.13
C GLY A 50 -1.96 -2.91 22.61
N LEU A 51 -2.35 -3.49 21.46
CA LEU A 51 -1.64 -4.64 20.90
C LEU A 51 -0.25 -4.24 20.38
N ALA A 52 0.69 -5.19 20.49
CA ALA A 52 2.05 -5.00 20.00
C ALA A 52 2.08 -4.85 18.46
N PRO A 53 2.95 -3.98 17.91
CA PRO A 53 3.03 -3.75 16.46
C PRO A 53 3.22 -5.01 15.62
N ALA A 54 4.03 -5.96 16.08
CA ALA A 54 4.25 -7.24 15.39
C ALA A 54 2.97 -8.09 15.29
N LEU A 55 2.18 -8.13 16.37
CA LEU A 55 0.89 -8.83 16.35
C LEU A 55 -0.10 -8.12 15.42
N ILE A 56 -0.16 -6.79 15.47
CA ILE A 56 -1.00 -6.00 14.56
C ILE A 56 -0.63 -6.29 13.09
N ALA A 57 0.65 -6.29 12.75
CA ALA A 57 1.12 -6.58 11.40
C ALA A 57 0.67 -7.98 10.94
N SER A 58 0.80 -9.01 11.79
CA SER A 58 0.37 -10.37 11.48
C SER A 58 -1.14 -10.54 11.29
N LEU A 59 -1.95 -9.63 11.86
CA LEU A 59 -3.41 -9.60 11.73
C LEU A 59 -3.88 -8.75 10.54
N CYS A 60 -3.01 -7.91 9.97
CA CYS A 60 -3.32 -6.95 8.91
C CYS A 60 -2.71 -7.36 7.56
N VAL A 61 -2.59 -8.66 7.35
CA VAL A 61 -2.03 -9.27 6.15
C VAL A 61 -3.13 -9.36 5.08
N GLY A 62 -2.88 -8.78 3.92
CA GLY A 62 -3.83 -8.76 2.80
C GLY A 62 -4.01 -10.13 2.14
N ASP A 63 -5.13 -10.28 1.44
CA ASP A 63 -5.58 -11.55 0.87
C ASP A 63 -4.54 -12.11 -0.11
N THR A 64 -4.10 -13.33 0.17
CA THR A 64 -2.96 -13.93 -0.53
C THR A 64 -3.40 -14.77 -1.73
N LEU A 65 -4.70 -14.86 -2.02
CA LEU A 65 -5.25 -15.81 -2.98
C LEU A 65 -5.97 -15.04 -4.08
N ASP A 66 -5.33 -14.82 -5.24
CA ASP A 66 -6.04 -14.45 -6.47
C ASP A 66 -5.18 -14.89 -7.69
N ASP A 67 -5.05 -16.21 -7.89
CA ASP A 67 -4.45 -16.82 -9.09
C ASP A 67 -5.49 -16.98 -10.23
N ASP A 68 -6.76 -16.73 -9.94
CA ASP A 68 -7.91 -16.94 -10.83
C ASP A 68 -8.23 -15.75 -11.75
N ARG A 69 -7.61 -14.57 -11.53
CA ARG A 69 -7.79 -13.36 -12.36
C ARG A 69 -6.63 -13.04 -13.31
N GLY A 70 -5.76 -14.02 -13.58
CA GLY A 70 -4.60 -13.82 -14.46
C GLY A 70 -3.46 -13.02 -13.82
N ARG A 71 -3.49 -12.84 -12.49
CA ARG A 71 -2.33 -12.39 -11.70
C ARG A 71 -1.45 -13.61 -11.44
N LYS A 72 -0.12 -13.47 -11.49
CA LYS A 72 0.77 -14.55 -11.07
C LYS A 72 0.55 -14.80 -9.59
N ALA A 73 0.25 -16.05 -9.19
CA ALA A 73 0.28 -16.46 -7.79
C ALA A 73 1.54 -15.92 -7.09
N PHE A 74 1.38 -15.50 -5.83
CA PHE A 74 2.53 -15.09 -5.02
C PHE A 74 3.59 -16.20 -4.98
N PRO A 75 4.88 -15.86 -4.83
CA PRO A 75 5.94 -16.84 -4.75
C PRO A 75 5.57 -17.95 -3.76
N ARG A 76 5.68 -19.23 -4.17
CA ARG A 76 5.24 -20.37 -3.35
C ARG A 76 5.88 -20.37 -1.95
N ASN A 77 7.12 -19.89 -1.85
CA ASN A 77 7.85 -19.70 -0.60
C ASN A 77 7.22 -18.63 0.32
N TYR A 78 6.63 -17.55 -0.22
CA TYR A 78 5.93 -16.52 0.58
C TYR A 78 4.86 -17.12 1.49
N PHE A 79 4.12 -18.10 0.97
CA PHE A 79 3.10 -18.82 1.73
C PHE A 79 3.67 -19.92 2.61
N LEU A 80 4.49 -20.81 2.04
CA LEU A 80 5.00 -21.99 2.74
C LEU A 80 5.89 -21.61 3.93
N ASP A 81 6.67 -20.55 3.77
CA ASP A 81 7.59 -20.04 4.81
C ASP A 81 6.89 -19.04 5.74
N ARG A 82 5.58 -18.82 5.56
CA ARG A 82 4.73 -17.93 6.36
C ARG A 82 5.23 -16.49 6.40
N GLU A 83 5.88 -16.03 5.33
CA GLU A 83 6.40 -14.66 5.24
C GLU A 83 5.27 -13.63 5.30
N TRP A 84 4.05 -14.01 4.85
CA TRP A 84 2.84 -13.23 5.03
C TRP A 84 2.60 -12.82 6.48
N ALA A 85 2.97 -13.64 7.47
CA ALA A 85 2.74 -13.34 8.89
C ALA A 85 3.67 -12.26 9.44
N THR A 86 4.68 -11.84 8.67
CA THR A 86 5.66 -10.84 9.06
C THR A 86 5.42 -9.52 8.33
N PHE A 87 5.75 -8.41 8.97
CA PHE A 87 5.67 -7.10 8.33
C PHE A 87 6.64 -7.02 7.14
N GLU A 88 7.86 -7.51 7.30
CA GLU A 88 8.91 -7.47 6.28
C GLU A 88 8.55 -8.29 5.05
N GLY A 89 7.99 -9.49 5.25
CA GLY A 89 7.51 -10.33 4.15
C GLY A 89 6.37 -9.64 3.39
N SER A 90 5.35 -9.17 4.11
CA SER A 90 4.23 -8.44 3.52
C SER A 90 4.67 -7.16 2.80
N LEU A 91 5.60 -6.42 3.37
CA LEU A 91 6.16 -5.20 2.79
C LEU A 91 6.91 -5.50 1.49
N ARG A 92 7.78 -6.52 1.48
CA ARG A 92 8.50 -6.93 0.25
C ARG A 92 7.51 -7.27 -0.85
N CYS A 93 6.50 -8.06 -0.51
CA CYS A 93 5.46 -8.48 -1.43
C CYS A 93 4.68 -7.30 -2.03
N CYS A 94 4.26 -6.35 -1.18
CA CYS A 94 3.62 -5.11 -1.60
C CYS A 94 4.51 -4.28 -2.53
N VAL A 95 5.78 -4.08 -2.16
CA VAL A 95 6.74 -3.29 -2.96
C VAL A 95 7.01 -3.93 -4.33
N ASP A 96 7.07 -5.25 -4.42
CA ASP A 96 7.26 -5.93 -5.71
C ASP A 96 6.06 -5.74 -6.64
N GLU A 97 4.83 -5.76 -6.13
CA GLU A 97 3.63 -5.44 -6.92
C GLU A 97 3.58 -3.95 -7.34
N LEU A 98 3.97 -3.05 -6.45
CA LEU A 98 4.08 -1.62 -6.77
C LEU A 98 5.15 -1.34 -7.84
N ARG A 99 6.27 -2.08 -7.83
CA ARG A 99 7.28 -2.01 -8.90
C ARG A 99 6.72 -2.47 -10.24
N ARG A 100 5.92 -3.55 -10.27
CA ARG A 100 5.21 -3.97 -11.49
C ARG A 100 4.23 -2.90 -11.98
N ALA A 101 3.56 -2.21 -11.06
CA ALA A 101 2.70 -1.08 -11.41
C ALA A 101 3.52 0.09 -11.99
N LEU A 102 4.69 0.41 -11.43
CA LEU A 102 5.62 1.40 -12.01
C LEU A 102 6.04 1.01 -13.42
N ASP A 103 6.45 -0.24 -13.66
CA ASP A 103 6.83 -0.74 -14.98
C ASP A 103 5.69 -0.58 -15.98
N ARG A 104 4.48 -0.98 -15.60
CA ARG A 104 3.29 -0.90 -16.45
C ARG A 104 2.95 0.54 -16.85
N LEU A 105 3.23 1.50 -15.98
CA LEU A 105 2.98 2.93 -16.24
C LEU A 105 4.18 3.65 -16.88
N GLY A 106 5.32 2.96 -17.09
CA GLY A 106 6.54 3.57 -17.62
C GLY A 106 7.23 4.52 -16.62
N PHE A 107 7.05 4.28 -15.32
CA PHE A 107 7.58 5.11 -14.23
C PHE A 107 8.80 4.51 -13.52
N ALA A 108 9.21 3.28 -13.85
CA ALA A 108 10.26 2.57 -13.12
C ALA A 108 11.63 3.29 -13.10
N THR A 109 11.96 4.06 -14.13
CA THR A 109 13.22 4.82 -14.22
C THR A 109 13.10 6.27 -13.73
N ARG A 110 11.92 6.66 -13.21
CA ARG A 110 11.70 8.02 -12.70
C ARG A 110 12.35 8.15 -11.32
N VAL A 111 12.96 9.30 -11.07
CA VAL A 111 13.56 9.61 -9.76
C VAL A 111 12.51 10.03 -8.73
N ALA A 112 11.44 10.67 -9.18
CA ALA A 112 10.33 11.12 -8.35
C ALA A 112 9.03 11.12 -9.16
N LEU A 113 7.91 11.08 -8.44
CA LEU A 113 6.56 11.17 -8.98
C LEU A 113 5.77 12.21 -8.18
N THR A 114 4.85 12.87 -8.86
CA THR A 114 3.83 13.72 -8.22
C THR A 114 2.79 12.87 -7.47
N ASP A 115 2.02 13.48 -6.57
CA ASP A 115 0.94 12.78 -5.85
C ASP A 115 -0.09 12.13 -6.78
N LEU A 116 -0.40 12.77 -7.92
CA LEU A 116 -1.31 12.21 -8.92
C LEU A 116 -0.71 11.00 -9.63
N GLU A 117 0.59 11.02 -9.93
CA GLU A 117 1.28 9.88 -10.52
C GLU A 117 1.42 8.73 -9.51
N LEU A 118 1.69 9.02 -8.23
CA LEU A 118 1.67 8.02 -7.16
C LEU A 118 0.27 7.41 -6.99
N ALA A 119 -0.79 8.22 -7.06
CA ALA A 119 -2.15 7.71 -7.05
C ALA A 119 -2.46 6.84 -8.28
N ALA A 120 -1.93 7.18 -9.46
CA ALA A 120 -2.04 6.32 -10.65
C ALA A 120 -1.34 4.96 -10.43
N VAL A 121 -0.19 4.93 -9.77
CA VAL A 121 0.49 3.69 -9.35
C VAL A 121 -0.39 2.88 -8.40
N GLY A 122 -1.00 3.52 -7.40
CA GLY A 122 -1.95 2.87 -6.48
C GLY A 122 -3.14 2.25 -7.21
N ILE A 123 -3.75 2.98 -8.14
CA ILE A 123 -4.85 2.48 -8.98
C ILE A 123 -4.39 1.27 -9.80
N ALA A 124 -3.21 1.33 -10.41
CA ALA A 124 -2.66 0.21 -11.18
C ALA A 124 -2.32 -1.00 -10.31
N TYR A 125 -1.95 -0.79 -9.04
CA TYR A 125 -1.78 -1.83 -8.05
C TYR A 125 -3.12 -2.50 -7.69
N ASN A 126 -4.17 -1.73 -7.40
CA ASN A 126 -5.46 -2.31 -7.02
C ASN A 126 -6.22 -2.96 -8.19
N THR A 127 -6.08 -2.42 -9.41
CA THR A 127 -6.94 -2.79 -10.55
C THR A 127 -6.20 -3.48 -11.70
N GLY A 128 -4.87 -3.51 -11.66
CA GLY A 128 -4.04 -4.04 -12.75
C GLY A 128 -3.73 -3.05 -13.87
N GLY A 129 -4.25 -1.81 -13.84
CA GLY A 129 -3.94 -0.80 -14.87
C GLY A 129 -4.43 0.61 -14.50
N TYR A 130 -4.21 1.59 -15.40
CA TYR A 130 -4.67 2.96 -15.22
C TYR A 130 -5.25 3.50 -16.53
N ASN A 131 -6.45 4.07 -16.47
CA ASN A 131 -7.08 4.77 -17.59
C ASN A 131 -7.03 6.29 -17.36
N PRO A 132 -6.23 7.06 -18.12
CA PRO A 132 -6.13 8.51 -17.96
C PRO A 132 -7.46 9.25 -18.09
N ALA A 133 -8.39 8.76 -18.92
CA ALA A 133 -9.69 9.40 -19.13
C ALA A 133 -10.59 9.36 -17.88
N LYS A 134 -10.33 8.44 -16.94
CA LYS A 134 -11.09 8.31 -15.69
C LYS A 134 -10.45 9.04 -14.51
N GLY A 135 -9.19 9.47 -14.62
CA GLY A 135 -8.46 10.13 -13.53
C GLY A 135 -8.48 9.29 -12.25
N LEU A 136 -8.85 9.89 -11.11
CA LEU A 136 -8.90 9.19 -9.81
C LEU A 136 -10.14 8.31 -9.61
N LYS A 137 -11.17 8.45 -10.46
CA LYS A 137 -12.45 7.70 -10.35
C LYS A 137 -12.33 6.27 -10.89
N GLN A 138 -11.41 5.50 -10.31
CA GLN A 138 -11.04 4.15 -10.74
C GLN A 138 -10.86 3.21 -9.55
N GLY A 139 -11.12 1.92 -9.80
CA GLY A 139 -11.18 0.90 -8.77
C GLY A 139 -12.56 0.79 -8.13
N TYR A 140 -12.63 -0.01 -7.05
CA TYR A 140 -13.86 -0.26 -6.31
C TYR A 140 -14.43 1.05 -5.76
N PHE A 141 -15.76 1.18 -5.81
CA PHE A 141 -16.49 2.31 -5.25
C PHE A 141 -17.18 1.87 -3.96
N ASP A 142 -16.86 2.52 -2.85
CA ASP A 142 -17.35 2.14 -1.52
C ASP A 142 -18.72 2.73 -1.15
N GLY A 143 -19.38 3.41 -2.11
CA GLY A 143 -20.62 4.16 -1.89
C GLY A 143 -20.38 5.66 -1.71
N GLN A 144 -19.14 6.10 -1.47
CA GLN A 144 -18.76 7.51 -1.34
C GLN A 144 -17.65 7.91 -2.31
N ARG A 145 -16.64 7.07 -2.50
CA ARG A 145 -15.47 7.37 -3.32
C ARG A 145 -14.87 6.12 -3.96
N HIS A 146 -14.12 6.32 -5.03
CA HIS A 146 -13.33 5.27 -5.67
C HIS A 146 -12.01 5.01 -4.93
N CYS A 147 -11.45 3.80 -5.05
CA CYS A 147 -10.11 3.47 -4.53
C CYS A 147 -9.05 4.52 -4.92
N GLY A 148 -9.08 5.00 -6.18
CA GLY A 148 -8.14 6.02 -6.64
C GLY A 148 -8.27 7.38 -5.93
N GLU A 149 -9.50 7.78 -5.58
CA GLU A 149 -9.74 8.99 -4.78
C GLU A 149 -9.27 8.78 -3.33
N ALA A 150 -9.59 7.61 -2.76
CA ALA A 150 -9.19 7.27 -1.39
C ALA A 150 -7.67 7.22 -1.22
N VAL A 151 -6.92 6.63 -2.16
CA VAL A 151 -5.46 6.54 -2.06
C VAL A 151 -4.81 7.92 -2.11
N PHE A 152 -5.34 8.82 -2.95
CA PHE A 152 -4.85 10.19 -3.06
C PHE A 152 -5.10 10.99 -1.78
N ASP A 153 -6.29 10.85 -1.18
CA ASP A 153 -6.60 11.48 0.11
C ASP A 153 -5.68 10.98 1.23
N TYR A 154 -5.43 9.66 1.29
CA TYR A 154 -4.53 9.08 2.29
C TYR A 154 -3.08 9.50 2.08
N LEU A 155 -2.63 9.66 0.84
CA LEU A 155 -1.28 10.17 0.54
C LEU A 155 -1.09 11.58 1.08
N ARG A 156 -2.05 12.48 0.82
CA ARG A 156 -2.02 13.85 1.35
C ARG A 156 -2.08 13.89 2.88
N ALA A 157 -2.87 13.00 3.48
CA ALA A 157 -2.91 12.84 4.92
C ALA A 157 -1.57 12.33 5.49
N ALA A 158 -0.91 11.40 4.80
CA ALA A 158 0.40 10.85 5.17
C ALA A 158 1.52 11.89 5.09
N HIS A 159 1.50 12.78 4.09
CA HIS A 159 2.41 13.93 4.03
C HIS A 159 2.22 14.90 5.22
N SER A 160 0.99 15.02 5.70
CA SER A 160 0.64 15.97 6.77
C SER A 160 0.89 15.41 8.18
N ALA A 161 0.89 14.09 8.33
CA ALA A 161 1.23 13.40 9.57
C ALA A 161 2.74 13.15 9.58
N GLY A 162 3.49 13.79 10.49
CA GLY A 162 4.97 13.77 10.57
C GLY A 162 5.65 12.45 10.22
#